data_AF-B7QKY8-F1
#
_entry.id   AF-B7QKY8-F1
#
_cell.length_a   1.000
_cell.length_b   1.000
_cell.length_c   1.000
_cell.angle_alpha   90.00
_cell.angle_beta   90.00
_cell.angle_gamma   90.00
#
_symmetry.space_group_name_H-M   'P 1'
#
loop_
_entity.id
_entity.type
_entity.pdbx_description
1 polymer ?
#
loop_
_entity_poly.entity_id
_entity_poly.type
_entity_poly.pdbx_seq_one_letter_code
_entity_poly.pdbx_strand_id
1 'polypeptide(L)' 'MDGASRANNGLLDQIAALHWIQENIDVFGGDPRNVTIAGHGHGAACVNFLMMSPMAKGT' A
#
# COMPACT_ATOMS: atom_id res chain seq x y z
N MET A 1 9.19 -26.29 -3.67
CA MET A 1 8.63 -26.00 -2.33
C MET A 1 8.34 -24.52 -2.32
N ASP A 2 7.06 -24.22 -2.55
CA ASP A 2 6.69 -23.11 -3.39
C ASP A 2 6.45 -21.86 -2.53
N GLY A 3 7.05 -20.74 -2.93
CA GLY A 3 7.04 -19.47 -2.20
C GLY A 3 5.66 -18.83 -1.99
N ALA A 4 4.59 -19.49 -2.44
CA ALA A 4 3.20 -19.09 -2.24
C ALA A 4 2.80 -18.99 -0.76
N SER A 5 3.50 -19.68 0.14
CA SER A 5 3.22 -19.64 1.59
C SER A 5 4.03 -18.60 2.38
N ARG A 6 4.90 -17.82 1.73
CA ARG A 6 5.76 -16.79 2.39
C ARG A 6 5.37 -15.35 2.08
N ALA A 7 4.43 -15.15 1.15
CA ALA A 7 3.95 -13.82 0.80
C ALA A 7 2.86 -13.37 1.80
N ASN A 8 3.00 -12.15 2.33
CA ASN A 8 1.92 -11.52 3.10
C ASN A 8 0.88 -10.98 2.13
N ASN A 9 0.00 -11.85 1.64
CA ASN A 9 -0.96 -11.53 0.58
C ASN A 9 -1.83 -10.32 0.93
N GLY A 10 -2.26 -10.17 2.19
CA GLY A 10 -3.03 -9.01 2.62
C GLY A 10 -2.23 -7.69 2.60
N LEU A 11 -0.90 -7.73 2.75
CA LEU A 11 -0.04 -6.57 2.56
C LEU A 11 0.20 -6.29 1.07
N LEU A 12 0.31 -7.34 0.25
CA LEU A 12 0.41 -7.21 -1.21
C LEU A 12 -0.85 -6.58 -1.81
N ASP A 13 -2.03 -6.95 -1.30
CA ASP A 13 -3.30 -6.34 -1.69
C ASP A 13 -3.32 -4.83 -1.38
N GLN A 14 -2.81 -4.44 -0.22
CA GLN A 14 -2.68 -3.02 0.15
C GLN A 14 -1.68 -2.27 -0.74
N ILE A 15 -0.56 -2.90 -1.10
CA ILE A 15 0.41 -2.32 -2.05
C ILE A 15 -0.23 -2.14 -3.43
N ALA A 16 -0.95 -3.14 -3.93
CA ALA A 16 -1.67 -3.04 -5.20
C ALA A 16 -2.72 -1.92 -5.18
N ALA A 17 -3.44 -1.76 -4.07
CA ALA A 17 -4.38 -0.65 -3.89
C ALA A 17 -3.68 0.71 -3.90
N LEU A 18 -2.50 0.85 -3.28
CA LEU A 18 -1.73 2.10 -3.32
C LEU A 18 -1.24 2.42 -4.72
N HIS A 19 -0.76 1.43 -5.49
CA HIS A 19 -0.43 1.64 -6.90
C HIS A 19 -1.64 2.12 -7.70
N TRP A 20 -2.81 1.50 -7.49
CA TRP A 20 -4.03 1.94 -8.16
C TRP A 20 -4.39 3.39 -7.80
N ILE A 21 -4.28 3.77 -6.52
CA ILE A 21 -4.52 5.16 -6.09
C ILE A 21 -3.54 6.10 -6.80
N GLN A 22 -2.24 5.78 -6.80
CA GLN A 22 -1.23 6.60 -7.46
C GLN A 22 -1.57 6.86 -8.93
N GLU A 23 -1.97 5.81 -9.65
CA GLU A 23 -2.25 5.86 -11.09
C GLU A 23 -3.58 6.55 -11.45
N ASN A 24 -4.52 6.66 -10.50
CA ASN A 24 -5.90 7.04 -10.82
C ASN A 24 -6.45 8.21 -9.97
N ILE A 25 -5.79 8.64 -8.90
CA ILE A 25 -6.39 9.64 -8.01
C ILE A 25 -6.54 11.03 -8.67
N ASP A 26 -5.77 11.30 -9.72
CA ASP A 26 -5.85 12.55 -10.48
C ASP A 26 -7.19 12.74 -11.20
N VAL A 27 -7.80 11.67 -11.73
CA VAL A 27 -9.13 11.72 -12.37
C VAL A 27 -10.25 12.07 -11.39
N PHE A 28 -9.99 11.90 -10.08
CA PHE A 28 -10.88 12.31 -9.00
C PHE A 28 -10.51 13.68 -8.40
N GLY A 29 -9.50 14.36 -8.95
CA GLY A 29 -9.04 15.67 -8.49
C GLY A 29 -8.05 15.64 -7.32
N GLY A 30 -7.46 14.49 -6.99
CA GLY A 30 -6.38 14.39 -6.00
C GLY A 30 -4.99 14.65 -6.61
N ASP A 31 -3.99 14.88 -5.76
CA ASP A 31 -2.58 14.92 -6.17
C ASP A 31 -1.92 13.57 -5.84
N PRO A 32 -1.51 12.76 -6.84
CA PRO A 32 -0.85 11.47 -6.60
C PRO A 32 0.48 11.59 -5.86
N ARG A 33 1.07 12.80 -5.78
CA ARG A 33 2.30 13.06 -5.01
C ARG A 33 2.02 13.45 -3.55
N ASN A 34 0.75 13.53 -3.16
CA ASN A 34 0.33 13.95 -1.82
C ASN A 34 -0.75 13.01 -1.26
N VAL A 35 -0.42 11.73 -1.20
CA VAL A 35 -1.27 10.69 -0.60
C VAL A 35 -0.85 10.45 0.85
N THR A 36 -1.81 10.41 1.78
CA THR A 36 -1.57 10.06 3.18
C THR A 36 -2.32 8.78 3.54
N ILE A 37 -1.59 7.80 4.08
CA ILE A 37 -2.18 6.57 4.61
C ILE A 37 -2.34 6.67 6.13
N ALA A 38 -3.47 6.20 6.65
CA ALA A 38 -3.77 6.17 8.08
C ALA A 38 -4.47 4.86 8.45
N GLY A 39 -4.27 4.41 9.68
CA GLY A 39 -4.86 3.17 10.19
C GLY A 39 -4.98 3.16 11.70
N HIS A 40 -5.87 2.30 12.23
CA HIS A 40 -6.10 2.12 13.66
C HIS A 40 -6.00 0.64 14.04
N GLY A 41 -5.45 0.34 15.23
CA GLY A 41 -5.22 -1.02 15.69
C GLY A 41 -4.33 -1.81 14.71
N HIS A 42 -4.85 -2.93 14.19
CA HIS A 42 -4.15 -3.72 13.17
C HIS A 42 -3.87 -2.93 11.89
N GLY A 43 -4.72 -1.95 11.54
CA GLY A 43 -4.47 -1.08 10.39
C GLY A 43 -3.26 -0.17 10.58
N ALA A 44 -2.97 0.26 11.82
CA ALA A 44 -1.76 1.04 12.11
C ALA A 44 -0.49 0.19 11.92
N ALA A 45 -0.56 -1.10 12.29
CA ALA A 45 0.53 -2.04 12.01
C ALA A 45 0.74 -2.24 10.50
N CYS A 46 -0.34 -2.35 9.72
CA CYS A 46 -0.25 -2.40 8.26
C CYS A 46 0.39 -1.14 7.66
N VAL A 47 -0.03 0.05 8.09
CA VAL A 47 0.62 1.32 7.70
C VAL A 47 2.12 1.29 8.00
N ASN A 48 2.50 0.85 9.19
CA ASN A 48 3.92 0.71 9.55
C ASN A 48 4.67 -0.27 8.63
N PHE A 49 4.06 -1.42 8.29
CA PHE A 49 4.68 -2.36 7.36
C PHE A 49 4.79 -1.81 5.93
N LEU A 50 3.80 -1.05 5.47
CA LEU A 50 3.85 -0.37 4.17
C LEU A 50 4.97 0.66 4.12
N MET A 51 5.10 1.51 5.14
CA MET A 51 6.16 2.51 5.23
C MET A 51 7.58 1.92 5.24
N MET A 52 7.74 0.69 5.74
CA MET A 52 9.02 -0.03 5.77
C MET A 52 9.26 -0.89 4.51
N SER A 53 8.23 -1.19 3.74
CA SER A 53 8.32 -2.09 2.59
C SER A 53 8.98 -1.39 1.39
N PRO A 54 10.06 -1.93 0.81
CA PRO A 54 10.61 -1.42 -0.45
C PRO A 54 9.59 -1.47 -1.60
N MET A 55 8.63 -2.39 -1.55
CA MET A 55 7.61 -2.56 -2.57
C MET A 55 6.53 -1.47 -2.56
N ALA A 56 6.35 -0.77 -1.44
CA ALA A 56 5.41 0.35 -1.33
C ALA A 56 6.09 1.71 -1.54
N LYS A 57 7.39 1.72 -1.88
CA LYS A 57 8.14 2.97 -1.99
C LYS A 57 7.73 3.74 -3.25
N GLY A 58 7.22 4.95 -3.07
CA GLY A 58 6.87 5.84 -4.18
C GLY A 58 5.52 5.55 -4.82
N THR A 59 4.70 4.69 -4.20
CA THR A 59 3.25 4.70 -4.38
C THR A 59 2.64 5.90 -3.70
#